data_AF-A0A392R8Z5-F1
#
_entry.id   AF-A0A392R8Z5-F1
#
_cell.length_a   1.000
_cell.length_b   1.000
_cell.length_c   1.000
_cell.angle_alpha   90.00
_cell.angle_beta   90.00
_cell.angle_gamma   90.00
#
_symmetry.space_group_name_H-M   'P 1'
#
loop_
_entity.id
_entity.type
_entity.pdbx_description
1 polymer ?
#
loop_
_entity_poly.entity_id
_entity_poly.type
_entity_poly.pdbx_seq_one_letter_code
_entity_poly.pdbx_strand_id
1 'polypeptide(L)'
;MKKVLILMLLVILSLANFTVEAAYKAPWRIHTLFSVECGNYFDWQTVGLMHSFRKVKQPGHITRLLSCTDEQKKSYRGMHLAPTFEVPSM
;
A
#
# COMPACT_ATOMS: atom_id res chain seq x y z
N MET A 1 -32.55 -36.98 8.45
CA MET A 1 -31.45 -36.55 9.34
C MET A 1 -30.15 -36.21 8.58
N LYS A 2 -29.55 -37.11 7.80
CA LYS A 2 -28.30 -36.82 7.05
C LYS A 2 -28.35 -35.59 6.12
N LYS A 3 -29.43 -35.42 5.35
CA LYS A 3 -29.60 -34.25 4.44
C LYS A 3 -29.70 -32.90 5.17
N VAL A 4 -30.33 -32.90 6.35
CA VAL A 4 -30.46 -31.70 7.20
C VAL A 4 -29.10 -31.32 7.79
N LEU A 5 -28.30 -32.32 8.19
CA LEU A 5 -26.94 -32.12 8.70
C LEU A 5 -26.00 -31.54 7.62
N ILE A 6 -26.10 -32.02 6.37
CA ILE A 6 -25.32 -31.49 5.25
C ILE A 6 -25.69 -30.04 4.95
N LEU A 7 -26.99 -29.70 4.95
CA LEU A 7 -27.44 -28.33 4.73
C LEU A 7 -26.96 -27.38 5.82
N MET A 8 -27.02 -27.81 7.09
CA MET A 8 -26.51 -27.03 8.22
C MET A 8 -25.00 -26.80 8.11
N LEU A 9 -24.23 -27.82 7.69
CA LEU A 9 -22.79 -27.69 7.50
C LEU A 9 -22.45 -26.67 6.41
N LEU A 10 -23.16 -26.72 5.26
CA LEU A 10 -22.97 -25.76 4.17
C LEU A 10 -23.30 -24.33 4.58
N VAL A 11 -24.37 -24.14 5.35
CA VAL A 11 -24.76 -22.83 5.90
C VAL A 11 -23.67 -22.30 6.85
N ILE A 12 -23.16 -23.13 7.75
CA ILE A 12 -22.08 -22.75 8.67
C ILE A 12 -20.79 -22.39 7.90
N LEU A 13 -20.42 -23.16 6.87
CA LEU A 13 -19.27 -22.85 6.01
C LEU A 13 -19.45 -21.53 5.25
N SER A 14 -20.65 -21.24 4.74
CA SER A 14 -20.92 -19.97 4.07
C SER A 14 -20.86 -18.76 5.01
N LEU A 15 -21.36 -18.92 6.25
CA LEU A 15 -21.30 -17.88 7.28
C LEU A 15 -19.86 -17.63 7.74
N ALA A 16 -19.04 -18.68 7.85
CA ALA A 16 -17.63 -18.56 8.19
C ALA A 16 -16.83 -17.79 7.12
N ASN A 17 -17.13 -17.98 5.83
CA ASN A 17 -16.46 -17.23 4.76
C ASN A 17 -16.80 -15.72 4.82
N PHE A 18 -18.02 -15.35 5.19
CA PHE A 18 -18.47 -13.96 5.26
C PHE A 18 -17.84 -13.17 6.42
N THR A 19 -17.68 -13.80 7.59
CA THR A 19 -17.07 -13.14 8.77
C THR A 19 -15.56 -12.91 8.57
N VAL A 20 -14.90 -13.81 7.86
CA VAL A 20 -13.48 -13.70 7.51
C VAL A 20 -13.24 -12.51 6.57
N GLU A 21 -14.08 -12.33 5.55
CA GLU A 21 -13.94 -11.22 4.59
C GLU A 21 -14.17 -9.83 5.23
N ALA A 22 -15.08 -9.73 6.21
CA ALA A 22 -15.31 -8.51 6.97
C ALA A 22 -14.13 -8.16 7.90
N ALA A 23 -13.45 -9.16 8.48
CA ALA A 23 -12.28 -8.96 9.35
C ALA A 23 -11.04 -8.45 8.60
N TYR A 24 -10.95 -8.68 7.28
CA TYR A 24 -9.87 -8.15 6.44
C TYR A 24 -10.01 -6.65 6.10
N LYS A 25 -11.17 -6.03 6.36
CA LYS A 25 -11.28 -4.56 6.34
C LYS A 25 -10.83 -4.03 7.69
N ALA A 26 -9.51 -3.86 7.84
CA ALA A 26 -8.95 -3.21 9.02
C ALA A 26 -9.70 -1.89 9.29
N PRO A 27 -10.28 -1.67 10.48
CA PRO A 27 -11.13 -0.52 10.78
C PRO A 27 -10.39 0.83 10.77
N TRP A 28 -9.06 0.82 10.65
CA TRP A 28 -8.21 2.00 10.60
C TRP A 28 -7.68 2.19 9.18
N ARG A 29 -8.00 3.33 8.57
CA ARG A 29 -7.45 3.72 7.25
C ARG A 29 -5.96 4.05 7.43
N ILE A 30 -5.08 3.10 7.14
CA ILE A 30 -3.64 3.31 7.15
C ILE A 30 -3.24 4.14 5.93
N HIS A 31 -2.39 5.14 6.14
CA HIS A 31 -1.73 5.89 5.07
C HIS A 31 -0.22 5.80 5.29
N THR A 32 0.49 5.16 4.37
CA THR A 32 1.95 5.01 4.47
C THR A 32 2.65 6.25 3.93
N LEU A 33 3.53 6.83 4.74
CA LEU A 33 4.39 7.93 4.35
C LEU A 33 5.83 7.46 4.37
N PHE A 34 6.61 7.90 3.39
CA PHE A 34 8.05 7.70 3.38
C PHE A 34 8.73 8.92 2.78
N SER A 35 9.86 9.32 3.37
CA SER A 35 10.63 10.48 2.94
C SER A 35 11.87 10.05 2.19
N VAL A 36 12.17 10.73 1.09
CA VAL A 36 13.38 10.51 0.30
C VAL A 36 13.88 11.82 -0.29
N GLU A 37 15.11 11.78 -0.79
CA GLU A 37 15.72 12.91 -1.51
C GLU A 37 15.78 12.66 -3.02
N CYS A 38 16.02 13.73 -3.78
CA CYS A 38 16.35 13.61 -5.20
C CYS A 38 17.68 12.85 -5.41
N GLY A 39 17.63 11.71 -6.09
CA GLY A 39 18.83 11.02 -6.55
C GLY A 39 18.62 9.55 -6.90
N ASN A 40 19.52 8.99 -7.71
CA ASN A 40 19.40 7.62 -8.23
C ASN A 40 19.29 6.55 -7.12
N TYR A 41 19.96 6.77 -5.98
CA TYR A 41 19.91 5.84 -4.85
C TYR A 41 18.49 5.74 -4.27
N PHE A 42 17.88 6.88 -3.99
CA PHE A 42 16.51 6.97 -3.47
C PHE A 42 15.45 6.58 -4.51
N ASP A 43 15.72 6.81 -5.80
CA ASP A 43 14.87 6.36 -6.90
C ASP A 43 14.79 4.83 -6.94
N TRP A 44 15.93 4.14 -6.86
CA TRP A 44 15.96 2.68 -6.80
C TRP A 44 15.25 2.12 -5.56
N GLN A 45 15.41 2.77 -4.41
CA GLN A 45 14.67 2.40 -3.20
C GLN A 45 13.16 2.61 -3.38
N THR A 46 12.75 3.71 -4.02
CA THR A 46 11.34 4.00 -4.32
C THR A 46 10.75 2.92 -5.22
N VAL A 47 11.46 2.50 -6.27
CA VAL A 47 11.02 1.43 -7.18
C VAL A 47 10.82 0.11 -6.41
N GLY A 48 11.81 -0.27 -5.60
CA GLY A 48 11.74 -1.49 -4.78
C GLY A 48 10.60 -1.47 -3.76
N LEU A 49 10.40 -0.33 -3.09
CA LEU A 49 9.31 -0.14 -2.13
C LEU A 49 7.95 -0.21 -2.82
N MET A 50 7.74 0.51 -3.92
CA MET A 50 6.46 0.51 -4.64
C MET A 50 6.12 -0.85 -5.23
N HIS A 51 7.13 -1.60 -5.73
CA HIS A 51 6.95 -2.98 -6.15
C HIS A 51 6.49 -3.87 -4.99
N SER A 52 7.19 -3.78 -3.86
CA SER A 52 6.89 -4.60 -2.68
C SER A 52 5.53 -4.28 -2.08
N PHE A 53 5.18 -3.00 -1.95
CA PHE A 53 3.89 -2.51 -1.45
C PHE A 53 2.72 -3.09 -2.25
N ARG A 54 2.83 -3.09 -3.59
CA ARG A 54 1.82 -3.69 -4.48
C ARG A 54 1.80 -5.21 -4.37
N LYS A 55 2.98 -5.86 -4.31
CA LYS A 55 3.11 -7.32 -4.26
C LYS A 55 2.47 -7.93 -3.01
N VAL A 56 2.66 -7.29 -1.85
CA VAL A 56 2.07 -7.75 -0.57
C VAL A 56 0.61 -7.31 -0.39
N LYS A 57 0.05 -6.56 -1.35
CA LYS A 57 -1.30 -5.98 -1.28
C LYS A 57 -1.49 -5.17 0.00
N GLN A 58 -0.51 -4.34 0.35
CA GLN A 58 -0.58 -3.51 1.54
C GLN A 58 -1.85 -2.65 1.49
N PRO A 59 -2.72 -2.70 2.52
CA PRO A 59 -3.92 -1.89 2.53
C PRO A 59 -3.59 -0.41 2.71
N GLY A 60 -4.43 0.44 2.14
CA GLY A 60 -4.31 1.89 2.29
C GLY A 60 -3.54 2.58 1.16
N HIS A 61 -3.37 3.89 1.32
CA HIS A 61 -2.67 4.72 0.34
C HIS A 61 -1.21 4.89 0.75
N ILE A 62 -0.36 5.24 -0.22
CA ILE A 62 1.06 5.55 0.00
C ILE A 62 1.40 6.89 -0.62
N THR A 63 2.14 7.73 0.10
CA THR A 63 2.66 9.00 -0.39
C THR A 63 4.14 9.14 -0.06
N ARG A 64 4.92 9.54 -1.06
CA ARG A 64 6.33 9.89 -0.97
C ARG A 64 6.47 11.37 -0.64
N LEU A 65 7.21 11.70 0.41
CA LEU A 65 7.66 13.06 0.71
C LEU A 65 9.02 13.26 0.06
N LEU A 66 9.09 14.09 -0.98
CA LEU A 66 10.30 14.28 -1.76
C LEU A 66 10.94 15.63 -1.41
N SER A 67 12.16 15.57 -0.87
CA SER A 67 13.00 16.73 -0.56
C SER A 67 14.10 16.86 -1.61
N CYS A 68 14.18 18.00 -2.29
CA CYS A 68 15.19 18.21 -3.33
C CYS A 68 15.79 19.60 -3.20
N THR A 69 17.10 19.70 -3.37
CA THR A 69 17.74 21.00 -3.61
C THR A 69 17.27 21.59 -4.94
N ASP A 70 17.37 22.91 -5.09
CA ASP A 70 16.98 23.61 -6.30
C ASP A 70 17.76 23.12 -7.54
N GLU A 71 19.03 22.75 -7.36
CA GLU A 71 19.89 22.21 -8.41
C GLU A 71 19.42 20.82 -8.87
N GLN A 72 19.13 19.93 -7.93
CA GLN A 72 18.65 18.58 -8.22
C GLN A 72 17.29 18.63 -8.93
N LYS A 73 16.39 19.49 -8.46
CA LYS A 73 15.02 19.58 -8.96
C LYS A 73 14.95 19.92 -10.45
N LYS A 74 15.87 20.75 -10.96
CA LYS A 74 15.93 21.16 -12.38
C LYS A 74 16.03 19.98 -13.35
N SER A 75 16.69 18.89 -12.94
CA SER A 75 16.97 17.74 -13.79
C SER A 75 16.30 16.45 -13.34
N TYR A 76 15.56 16.50 -12.22
CA TYR A 76 14.96 15.31 -11.63
C TYR A 76 13.80 14.77 -12.48
N ARG A 77 13.85 13.47 -12.80
CA ARG A 77 12.85 12.79 -13.65
C ARG A 77 12.02 11.75 -12.89
N GLY A 78 12.33 11.52 -11.62
CA GLY A 78 11.74 10.46 -10.81
C GLY A 78 10.38 10.80 -10.18
N MET A 79 9.72 11.90 -10.58
CA MET A 79 8.42 12.32 -10.01
C MET A 79 7.32 11.25 -10.13
N HIS A 80 7.39 10.42 -11.17
CA HIS A 80 6.40 9.40 -11.49
C HIS A 80 6.60 8.07 -10.72
N LEU A 81 7.69 7.93 -9.96
CA LEU A 81 8.02 6.65 -9.30
C LEU A 81 7.03 6.27 -8.19
N ALA A 82 6.41 7.26 -7.53
CA ALA A 82 5.40 7.07 -6.50
C ALA A 82 4.47 8.30 -6.42
N PRO A 83 3.27 8.20 -5.83
CA PRO A 83 2.46 9.38 -5.49
C PRO A 83 3.30 10.31 -4.61
N THR A 84 3.60 11.52 -5.09
CA THR A 84 4.63 12.36 -4.49
C THR A 84 4.05 13.67 -4.00
N PHE A 85 4.45 14.08 -2.81
CA PHE A 85 4.27 15.42 -2.25
C PHE A 85 5.65 16.04 -2.07
N GLU A 86 5.90 17.17 -2.71
CA GLU A 86 7.15 17.90 -2.58
C GLU A 86 7.18 18.64 -1.23
N VAL A 87 8.29 18.52 -0.52
CA VAL A 87 8.53 19.20 0.76
C VAL A 87 9.73 20.14 0.64
N PRO A 88 9.83 21.21 1.46
CA PRO A 88 11.00 22.08 1.47
C PRO A 88 12.29 21.27 1.69
N SER A 89 13.36 21.66 1.00
CA SER A 89 14.69 21.13 1.29
C SER A 89 15.14 21.55 2.68
N MET A 90 15.83 20.64 3.39
CA MET A 90 16.64 21.04 4.55
C MET A 90 17.93 21.71 4.08
#